data_AF-A0A535Q4W9-F1
#
_entry.id   AF-A0A535Q4W9-F1
#
_cell.length_a   1.000
_cell.length_b   1.000
_cell.length_c   1.000
_cell.angle_alpha   90.00
_cell.angle_beta   90.00
_cell.angle_gamma   90.00
#
_symmetry.space_group_name_H-M   'P 1'
#
loop_
_entity.id
_entity.type
_entity.pdbx_description
1 polymer ?
#
loop_
_entity_poly.entity_id
_entity_poly.type
_entity_poly.pdbx_seq_one_letter_code
_entity_poly.pdbx_strand_id
1 'polypeptide(L)'
;MVVLDEHGKPSFQLWQNRGRETRALHYMVFDIVYYDGQRLFKVPLEDRKRLLRDIVRDSDLVKYSDHVVGEGKAFFAAAKQQQLEGIVAKLRDSLYQPGARSSAWMKIKANREQEVVIGGFTAPRNSRKHFGAILVGVYDEGKLVYAGHTGGGFDERTLAALAAQMKPLIVKQPPFSGKPPQTNEKPTWVKPQLVAEVKFTEWTHEGVMRQPVFLRLRNDVDPKDVHREEARNADREAAAAAKTKTASKPKTRAAGRSTSRVASKTVAVARRPTRVEPVASDLPDTPLSHAAAKIGRTLGPSIRGATAAELKALDAIHKEGHWEIGGRTVHLTNLDKLLFPEDKYSKRDLIRYYVQVAPVMIPYYSHRPLSMNPHPDGIHGKSYWVKDKPDYAPDWIPTFRYKDQKGLKDWILIEEVATLAWLANHAVIDMHPWYSRADKPEYPDWSVVDLDPAEGATFKDVIAVAKVVK
;
A
#
# COMPACT_ATOMS: atom_id res chain seq x y z
N MET A 1 2.16 11.10 6.65
CA MET A 1 1.92 12.53 6.35
C MET A 1 0.49 12.85 6.78
N VAL A 2 0.18 14.10 7.10
CA VAL A 2 -1.14 14.57 7.54
C VAL A 2 -1.45 15.94 6.95
N VAL A 3 -2.73 16.28 6.81
CA VAL A 3 -3.18 17.67 6.62
C VAL A 3 -3.80 18.12 7.92
N LEU A 4 -3.50 19.33 8.36
CA LEU A 4 -4.04 19.89 9.59
C LEU A 4 -5.26 20.76 9.28
N ASP A 5 -6.28 20.70 10.14
CA ASP A 5 -7.41 21.62 10.13
C ASP A 5 -7.02 22.99 10.76
N GLU A 6 -8.00 23.89 10.84
CA GLU A 6 -7.86 25.23 11.41
C GLU A 6 -7.56 25.23 12.92
N HIS A 7 -7.68 24.08 13.58
CA HIS A 7 -7.32 23.87 14.99
C HIS A 7 -6.02 23.06 15.14
N GLY A 8 -5.28 22.83 14.05
CA GLY A 8 -4.01 22.09 14.06
C GLY A 8 -4.16 20.58 14.19
N LYS A 9 -5.36 20.01 14.00
CA LYS A 9 -5.62 18.57 14.16
C LYS A 9 -5.54 17.83 12.82
N PRO A 10 -4.98 16.61 12.78
CA PRO A 10 -4.96 15.81 11.55
C PRO A 10 -6.36 15.48 11.03
N SER A 11 -6.66 15.88 9.79
CA SER A 11 -7.89 15.51 9.09
C SER A 11 -7.60 14.59 7.90
N PHE A 12 -8.26 13.43 7.88
CA PHE A 12 -8.18 12.53 6.73
C PHE A 12 -9.00 13.06 5.55
N GLN A 13 -10.14 13.74 5.78
CA GLN A 13 -10.94 14.30 4.69
C GLN A 13 -10.15 15.34 3.88
N LEU A 14 -9.44 16.24 4.56
CA LEU A 14 -8.55 17.21 3.89
C LEU A 14 -7.39 16.52 3.16
N TRP A 15 -6.85 15.44 3.72
CA TRP A 15 -5.82 14.63 3.06
C TRP A 15 -6.33 13.86 1.84
N GLN A 16 -7.57 13.37 1.86
CA GLN A 16 -8.18 12.64 0.75
C GLN A 16 -8.56 13.55 -0.42
N ASN A 17 -8.90 14.82 -0.14
CA ASN A 17 -9.26 15.82 -1.15
C ASN A 17 -8.05 16.55 -1.77
N ARG A 18 -6.86 15.94 -1.72
CA ARG A 18 -5.65 16.44 -2.40
C ARG A 18 -5.90 16.65 -3.89
N GLY A 19 -5.45 17.79 -4.41
CA GLY A 19 -5.77 18.27 -5.77
C GLY A 19 -6.91 19.31 -5.80
N ARG A 20 -7.78 19.35 -4.78
CA ARG A 20 -8.72 20.47 -4.52
C ARG A 20 -8.38 21.24 -3.25
N GLU A 21 -7.78 20.57 -2.26
CA GLU A 21 -7.27 21.16 -1.03
C GLU A 21 -5.81 21.63 -1.19
N THR A 22 -5.56 22.90 -0.87
CA THR A 22 -4.27 23.61 -1.01
C THR A 22 -3.46 23.68 0.28
N ARG A 23 -4.06 23.40 1.45
CA ARG A 23 -3.36 23.36 2.76
C ARG A 23 -2.11 22.49 2.72
N ALA A 24 -1.07 22.88 3.46
CA ALA A 24 0.23 22.20 3.49
C ALA A 24 0.15 20.72 3.90
N LEU A 25 1.14 19.93 3.50
CA LEU A 25 1.26 18.52 3.86
C LEU A 25 2.37 18.34 4.89
N HIS A 26 2.01 17.93 6.12
CA HIS A 26 2.96 17.79 7.21
C HIS A 26 3.47 16.34 7.32
N TYR A 27 4.78 16.17 7.41
CA TYR A 27 5.46 14.90 7.63
C TYR A 27 5.77 14.71 9.12
N MET A 28 4.86 13.99 9.80
CA MET A 28 5.00 13.59 11.20
C MET A 28 5.90 12.35 11.30
N VAL A 29 7.14 12.51 11.77
CA VAL A 29 8.17 11.46 11.82
C VAL A 29 8.16 10.77 13.19
N PHE A 30 7.89 9.46 13.23
CA PHE A 30 7.63 8.74 14.48
C PHE A 30 8.59 7.60 14.82
N ASP A 31 9.47 7.20 13.88
CA ASP A 31 10.50 6.16 14.05
C ASP A 31 11.64 6.39 13.05
N ILE A 32 12.81 5.80 13.28
CA ILE A 32 13.94 5.75 12.33
C ILE A 32 14.36 4.30 12.17
N VAL A 33 14.40 3.81 10.94
CA VAL A 33 14.61 2.37 10.65
C VAL A 33 15.89 2.10 9.86
N TYR A 34 16.50 3.15 9.33
CA TYR A 34 17.77 3.18 8.62
C TYR A 34 18.45 4.51 8.88
N TYR A 35 19.77 4.50 9.10
CA TYR A 35 20.60 5.69 9.28
C TYR A 35 22.04 5.37 8.91
N ASP A 36 22.69 6.26 8.15
CA ASP A 36 24.12 6.20 7.80
C ASP A 36 24.63 4.79 7.43
N GLY A 37 24.08 4.22 6.35
CA GLY A 37 24.43 2.86 5.90
C GLY A 37 23.84 1.71 6.72
N GLN A 38 23.39 1.97 7.96
CA GLN A 38 23.01 0.95 8.94
C GLN A 38 21.50 0.74 9.06
N ARG A 39 21.11 -0.52 9.26
CA ARG A 39 19.73 -0.89 9.60
C ARG A 39 19.49 -0.93 11.09
N LEU A 40 18.42 -0.26 11.48
CA LEU A 40 17.99 -0.18 12.86
C LEU A 40 16.89 -1.19 13.20
N PHE A 41 16.58 -2.13 12.31
CA PHE A 41 15.49 -3.12 12.55
C PHE A 41 15.73 -3.94 13.82
N LYS A 42 16.99 -4.28 14.12
CA LYS A 42 17.41 -5.03 15.32
C LYS A 42 17.77 -4.13 16.52
N VAL A 43 17.56 -2.82 16.41
CA VAL A 43 17.78 -1.85 17.49
C VAL A 43 16.45 -1.61 18.22
N PRO A 44 16.41 -1.61 19.57
CA PRO A 44 15.21 -1.30 20.35
C PRO A 44 14.57 0.03 19.98
N LEU A 45 13.23 0.12 20.05
CA LEU A 45 12.48 1.34 19.72
C LEU A 45 12.96 2.55 20.51
N GLU A 46 13.30 2.38 21.78
CA GLU A 46 13.81 3.47 22.63
C GLU A 46 15.10 4.11 22.08
N ASP A 47 16.07 3.29 21.66
CA ASP A 47 17.32 3.77 21.08
C ASP A 47 17.08 4.41 19.71
N ARG A 48 16.17 3.86 18.90
CA ARG A 48 15.73 4.47 17.63
C ARG A 48 15.06 5.83 17.88
N LYS A 49 14.21 5.97 18.90
CA LYS A 49 13.55 7.24 19.25
C LYS A 49 14.55 8.28 19.74
N ARG A 50 15.60 7.88 20.48
CA ARG A 50 16.72 8.75 20.87
C ARG A 50 17.45 9.29 19.63
N LEU A 51 17.95 8.39 18.77
CA LEU A 51 18.66 8.76 17.54
C LEU A 51 17.79 9.63 16.61
N LEU A 52 16.50 9.30 16.45
CA LEU A 52 15.55 10.10 15.67
C LEU A 52 15.43 11.53 16.19
N ARG A 53 15.48 11.74 17.50
CA ARG A 53 15.35 13.07 18.12
C ARG A 53 16.57 13.95 17.88
N ASP A 54 17.75 13.37 17.76
CA ASP A 54 18.98 14.11 17.48
C ASP A 54 19.06 14.56 16.00
N ILE A 55 18.49 13.75 15.10
CA ILE A 55 18.49 13.95 13.65
C ILE A 55 17.36 14.89 13.20
N VAL A 56 16.10 14.63 13.61
CA VAL A 56 14.95 15.38 13.10
C VAL A 56 14.83 16.73 13.80
N ARG A 57 14.92 17.80 13.00
CA ARG A 57 14.61 19.17 13.42
C ARG A 57 13.21 19.51 12.95
N ASP A 58 12.41 20.07 13.86
CA ASP A 58 11.07 20.56 13.53
C ASP A 58 11.17 21.77 12.60
N SER A 59 10.36 21.75 11.53
CA SER A 59 10.09 22.84 10.61
C SER A 59 8.58 22.97 10.42
N ASP A 60 8.10 23.86 9.56
CA ASP A 60 6.65 23.98 9.32
C ASP A 60 6.07 22.71 8.68
N LEU A 61 6.86 22.05 7.81
CA LEU A 61 6.42 20.86 7.07
C LEU A 61 6.87 19.53 7.70
N VAL A 62 7.93 19.50 8.50
CA VAL A 62 8.44 18.26 9.13
C VAL A 62 8.37 18.40 10.65
N LYS A 63 7.77 17.42 11.33
CA LYS A 63 7.62 17.44 12.80
C LYS A 63 8.01 16.09 13.40
N TYR A 64 8.76 16.09 14.49
CA TYR A 64 8.97 14.92 15.33
C TYR A 64 7.68 14.57 16.08
N SER A 65 7.19 13.34 15.89
CA SER A 65 6.04 12.81 16.63
C SER A 65 6.49 12.34 18.01
N ASP A 66 6.21 13.15 19.03
CA ASP A 66 6.60 12.86 20.40
C ASP A 66 5.73 11.79 21.09
N HIS A 67 6.09 11.44 22.31
CA HIS A 67 5.59 10.28 23.04
C HIS A 67 5.68 10.45 24.56
N VAL A 68 4.81 9.74 25.28
CA VAL A 68 4.78 9.73 26.75
C VAL A 68 5.19 8.35 27.25
N VAL A 69 6.12 8.29 28.21
CA VAL A 69 6.60 7.05 28.83
C VAL A 69 5.78 6.74 30.08
N GLY A 70 5.28 5.52 30.20
CA GLY A 70 4.58 5.03 31.40
C GLY A 70 3.10 5.45 31.56
N GLU A 71 2.75 6.69 31.21
CA GLU A 71 1.41 7.27 31.51
C GLU A 71 0.34 7.04 30.42
N GLY A 72 0.39 5.91 29.71
CA GLY A 72 -0.45 5.64 28.54
C GLY A 72 -1.97 5.79 28.76
N LYS A 73 -2.47 5.55 29.99
CA LYS A 73 -3.91 5.77 30.33
C LYS A 73 -4.28 7.26 30.40
N ALA A 74 -3.43 8.09 31.02
CA ALA A 74 -3.66 9.53 31.10
C ALA A 74 -3.51 10.16 29.70
N PHE A 75 -2.50 9.74 28.94
CA PHE A 75 -2.31 10.17 27.55
C PHE A 75 -3.49 9.77 26.65
N PHE A 76 -4.08 8.58 26.83
CA PHE A 76 -5.30 8.19 26.12
C PHE A 76 -6.52 9.04 26.49
N ALA A 77 -6.70 9.36 27.78
CA ALA A 77 -7.77 10.25 28.23
C ALA A 77 -7.64 11.66 27.63
N ALA A 78 -6.42 12.22 27.64
CA ALA A 78 -6.11 13.49 26.99
C ALA A 78 -6.36 13.44 25.47
N ALA A 79 -5.99 12.34 24.80
CA ALA A 79 -6.27 12.15 23.37
C ALA A 79 -7.79 12.11 23.07
N LYS A 80 -8.61 11.47 23.95
CA LYS A 80 -10.08 11.48 23.84
C LYS A 80 -10.65 12.89 24.07
N GLN A 81 -10.17 13.63 25.07
CA GLN A 81 -10.56 15.04 25.30
C GLN A 81 -10.21 15.95 24.11
N GLN A 82 -9.04 15.75 23.51
CA GLN A 82 -8.63 16.45 22.28
C GLN A 82 -9.34 15.94 21.02
N GLN A 83 -10.21 14.92 21.14
CA GLN A 83 -10.97 14.28 20.05
C GLN A 83 -10.11 13.69 18.91
N LEU A 84 -8.89 13.26 19.22
CA LEU A 84 -7.99 12.57 18.29
C LEU A 84 -8.48 11.13 18.03
N GLU A 85 -8.05 10.49 16.93
CA GLU A 85 -8.44 9.09 16.61
C GLU A 85 -8.12 8.10 17.74
N GLY A 86 -7.11 8.41 18.56
CA GLY A 86 -6.65 7.61 19.69
C GLY A 86 -5.14 7.72 19.85
N ILE A 87 -4.51 6.65 20.34
CA ILE A 87 -3.05 6.57 20.53
C ILE A 87 -2.47 5.29 19.92
N VAL A 88 -1.15 5.27 19.72
CA VAL A 88 -0.40 4.06 19.38
C VAL A 88 0.55 3.75 20.51
N ALA A 89 0.23 2.74 21.32
CA ALA A 89 1.13 2.21 22.33
C ALA A 89 2.19 1.32 21.65
N LYS A 90 3.46 1.48 22.03
CA LYS A 90 4.58 0.72 21.48
C LYS A 90 5.48 0.20 22.61
N LEU A 91 5.89 -1.05 22.58
CA LEU A 91 6.87 -1.60 23.53
C LEU A 91 8.25 -0.97 23.31
N ARG A 92 8.88 -0.46 24.37
CA ARG A 92 10.17 0.28 24.34
C ARG A 92 11.32 -0.56 23.79
N ASP A 93 11.35 -1.84 24.14
CA ASP A 93 12.34 -2.83 23.72
C ASP A 93 12.02 -3.48 22.36
N SER A 94 10.95 -3.05 21.67
CA SER A 94 10.53 -3.69 20.42
C SER A 94 11.45 -3.39 19.23
N LEU A 95 11.82 -4.47 18.55
CA LEU A 95 12.47 -4.45 17.26
C LEU A 95 11.48 -4.02 16.15
N TYR A 96 11.98 -3.37 15.10
CA TYR A 96 11.15 -3.03 13.95
C TYR A 96 11.02 -4.26 13.04
N GLN A 97 9.79 -4.62 12.68
CA GLN A 97 9.47 -5.81 11.88
C GLN A 97 8.78 -5.37 10.57
N PRO A 98 9.52 -5.17 9.46
CA PRO A 98 8.95 -4.74 8.19
C PRO A 98 7.84 -5.68 7.70
N GLY A 99 6.73 -5.12 7.23
CA GLY A 99 5.59 -5.88 6.70
C GLY A 99 4.80 -6.73 7.72
N ALA A 100 5.25 -6.87 8.96
CA ALA A 100 4.63 -7.74 9.95
C ALA A 100 3.65 -6.98 10.86
N ARG A 101 2.52 -7.62 11.17
CA ARG A 101 1.57 -7.13 12.20
C ARG A 101 1.97 -7.67 13.57
N SER A 102 2.80 -6.92 14.28
CA SER A 102 3.28 -7.26 15.62
C SER A 102 2.29 -6.88 16.72
N SER A 103 2.24 -7.64 17.81
CA SER A 103 1.56 -7.26 19.06
C SER A 103 2.30 -6.16 19.83
N ALA A 104 3.57 -5.90 19.50
CA ALA A 104 4.38 -4.87 20.14
C ALA A 104 3.88 -3.44 19.89
N TRP A 105 3.08 -3.22 18.84
CA TRP A 105 2.48 -1.93 18.48
C TRP A 105 0.95 -2.06 18.48
N MET A 106 0.30 -1.41 19.44
CA MET A 106 -1.14 -1.48 19.64
C MET A 106 -1.78 -0.13 19.32
N LYS A 107 -2.68 -0.12 18.32
CA LYS A 107 -3.55 1.03 18.05
C LYS A 107 -4.73 0.98 19.01
N ILE A 108 -4.86 1.99 19.87
CA ILE A 108 -5.92 2.12 20.86
C ILE A 108 -6.79 3.30 20.43
N LYS A 109 -7.93 3.01 19.78
CA LYS A 109 -8.81 4.05 19.23
C LYS A 109 -9.66 4.69 20.32
N ALA A 110 -9.69 6.02 20.34
CA ALA A 110 -10.66 6.82 21.07
C ALA A 110 -11.90 6.99 20.16
N ASN A 111 -12.63 5.89 19.92
CA ASN A 111 -13.84 5.97 19.10
C ASN A 111 -14.79 7.00 19.73
N ARG A 112 -15.39 7.83 18.89
CA ARG A 112 -16.47 8.71 19.32
C ARG A 112 -17.72 7.85 19.43
N GLU A 113 -18.53 8.10 20.45
CA GLU A 113 -19.86 7.54 20.62
C GLU A 113 -20.87 8.67 20.40
N GLN A 114 -22.07 8.32 19.92
CA GLN A 114 -23.14 9.27 19.66
C GLN A 114 -24.47 8.51 19.74
N GLU A 115 -25.44 9.10 20.43
CA GLU A 115 -26.85 8.67 20.35
C GLU A 115 -27.47 9.14 19.03
N VAL A 116 -28.21 8.27 18.33
CA VAL A 116 -28.81 8.58 17.03
C VAL A 116 -30.20 7.96 16.88
N VAL A 117 -31.08 8.66 16.18
CA VAL A 117 -32.45 8.21 15.92
C VAL A 117 -32.51 7.44 14.60
N ILE A 118 -33.14 6.27 14.61
CA ILE A 118 -33.35 5.45 13.41
C ILE A 118 -34.52 6.03 12.60
N GLY A 119 -34.23 6.49 11.38
CA GLY A 119 -35.23 7.01 10.43
C GLY A 119 -35.50 6.07 9.24
N GLY A 120 -34.75 4.99 9.10
CA GLY A 120 -35.00 3.97 8.08
C GLY A 120 -34.02 2.80 8.12
N PHE A 121 -34.14 1.90 7.15
CA PHE A 121 -33.20 0.81 6.91
C PHE A 121 -33.16 0.44 5.42
N THR A 122 -32.05 -0.13 4.94
CA THR A 122 -31.92 -0.60 3.55
C THR A 122 -32.31 -2.06 3.41
N ALA A 123 -32.69 -2.47 2.20
CA ALA A 123 -32.75 -3.88 1.83
C ALA A 123 -31.41 -4.61 2.14
N PRO A 124 -31.45 -5.91 2.50
CA PRO A 124 -30.26 -6.72 2.69
C PRO A 124 -29.58 -7.10 1.36
N ARG A 125 -28.29 -7.46 1.43
CA ARG A 125 -27.51 -8.02 0.31
C ARG A 125 -26.89 -9.37 0.68
N ASN A 126 -26.64 -10.20 -0.33
CA ASN A 126 -25.95 -11.49 -0.21
C ASN A 126 -26.63 -12.38 0.86
N SER A 127 -25.85 -12.95 1.79
CA SER A 127 -26.34 -13.78 2.89
C SER A 127 -26.98 -13.00 4.06
N ARG A 128 -27.04 -11.66 4.00
CA ARG A 128 -27.64 -10.84 5.07
C ARG A 128 -29.16 -11.08 5.12
N LYS A 129 -29.71 -11.24 6.33
CA LYS A 129 -31.16 -11.34 6.56
C LYS A 129 -31.70 -10.03 7.15
N HIS A 130 -33.01 -9.83 7.02
CA HIS A 130 -33.77 -8.67 7.54
C HIS A 130 -33.45 -7.31 6.89
N PHE A 131 -32.25 -6.75 7.07
CA PHE A 131 -31.86 -5.45 6.52
C PHE A 131 -30.36 -5.36 6.26
N GLY A 132 -29.93 -4.43 5.41
CA GLY A 132 -28.52 -4.20 5.06
C GLY A 132 -27.83 -3.24 6.03
N ALA A 133 -28.41 -2.04 6.22
CA ALA A 133 -27.95 -1.03 7.17
C ALA A 133 -29.15 -0.26 7.75
N ILE A 134 -29.02 0.30 8.95
CA ILE A 134 -29.94 1.32 9.46
C ILE A 134 -29.53 2.70 8.98
N LEU A 135 -30.51 3.55 8.68
CA LEU A 135 -30.35 4.96 8.31
C LEU A 135 -30.65 5.79 9.55
N VAL A 136 -29.72 6.65 9.95
CA VAL A 136 -29.76 7.32 11.25
C VAL A 136 -29.60 8.84 11.12
N GLY A 137 -30.12 9.56 12.12
CA GLY A 137 -30.05 11.01 12.19
C GLY A 137 -29.95 11.51 13.63
N VAL A 138 -29.76 12.83 13.75
CA VAL A 138 -29.81 13.58 15.01
C VAL A 138 -30.77 14.75 14.82
N TYR A 139 -31.43 15.20 15.88
CA TYR A 139 -32.30 16.36 15.83
C TYR A 139 -31.47 17.65 15.84
N ASP A 140 -31.84 18.57 14.95
CA ASP A 140 -31.34 19.94 14.89
C ASP A 140 -32.53 20.86 14.58
N GLU A 141 -32.70 21.94 15.35
CA GLU A 141 -33.88 22.82 15.32
C GLU A 141 -35.25 22.08 15.25
N GLY A 142 -35.38 20.95 15.95
CA GLY A 142 -36.60 20.12 15.95
C GLY A 142 -36.83 19.30 14.67
N LYS A 143 -35.88 19.30 13.72
CA LYS A 143 -35.89 18.51 12.47
C LYS A 143 -34.88 17.37 12.58
N LEU A 144 -35.22 16.18 12.07
CA LEU A 144 -34.27 15.06 12.04
C LEU A 144 -33.32 15.20 10.85
N VAL A 145 -32.07 15.56 11.10
CA VAL A 145 -31.02 15.67 10.07
C VAL A 145 -30.34 14.32 9.88
N TYR A 146 -30.12 13.91 8.63
CA TYR A 146 -29.45 12.64 8.32
C TYR A 146 -27.97 12.67 8.74
N ALA A 147 -27.58 11.71 9.58
CA ALA A 147 -26.25 11.62 10.18
C ALA A 147 -25.43 10.42 9.67
N GLY A 148 -25.98 9.60 8.76
CA GLY A 148 -25.28 8.49 8.12
C GLY A 148 -26.05 7.17 8.12
N HIS A 149 -25.36 6.09 7.79
CA HIS A 149 -25.94 4.74 7.83
C HIS A 149 -24.96 3.71 8.37
N THR A 150 -25.50 2.75 9.12
CA THR A 150 -24.74 1.78 9.91
C THR A 150 -25.06 0.36 9.44
N GLY A 151 -24.10 -0.30 8.79
CA GLY A 151 -24.20 -1.69 8.32
C GLY A 151 -23.43 -2.72 9.15
N GLY A 152 -22.72 -2.28 10.18
CA GLY A 152 -21.92 -3.12 11.07
C GLY A 152 -22.32 -2.98 12.54
N GLY A 153 -21.98 -3.97 13.36
CA GLY A 153 -22.33 -4.02 14.79
C GLY A 153 -23.50 -4.97 15.12
N PHE A 154 -24.09 -5.63 14.12
CA PHE A 154 -25.23 -6.54 14.31
C PHE A 154 -24.82 -8.02 14.19
N ASP A 155 -25.12 -8.80 15.22
CA ASP A 155 -25.26 -10.26 15.11
C ASP A 155 -26.66 -10.64 14.57
N GLU A 156 -26.90 -11.94 14.34
CA GLU A 156 -28.19 -12.40 13.79
C GLU A 156 -29.39 -12.11 14.71
N ARG A 157 -29.18 -12.20 16.03
CA ARG A 157 -30.22 -11.93 17.03
C ARG A 157 -30.62 -10.45 17.01
N THR A 158 -29.64 -9.56 16.94
CA THR A 158 -29.83 -8.11 16.94
C THR A 158 -30.47 -7.65 15.64
N LEU A 159 -30.10 -8.22 14.48
CA LEU A 159 -30.82 -7.99 13.21
C LEU A 159 -32.30 -8.33 13.35
N ALA A 160 -32.63 -9.54 13.83
CA ALA A 160 -34.01 -10.01 13.91
C ALA A 160 -34.83 -9.17 14.90
N ALA A 161 -34.27 -8.86 16.07
CA ALA A 161 -34.92 -8.04 17.09
C ALA A 161 -35.17 -6.60 16.61
N LEU A 162 -34.17 -5.96 16.00
CA LEU A 162 -34.30 -4.59 15.51
C LEU A 162 -35.28 -4.50 14.33
N ALA A 163 -35.26 -5.48 13.42
CA ALA A 163 -36.22 -5.56 12.32
C ALA A 163 -37.66 -5.74 12.82
N ALA A 164 -37.88 -6.52 13.88
CA ALA A 164 -39.18 -6.68 14.51
C ALA A 164 -39.71 -5.36 15.12
N GLN A 165 -38.85 -4.57 15.74
CA GLN A 165 -39.21 -3.24 16.29
C GLN A 165 -39.43 -2.18 15.20
N MET A 166 -38.65 -2.22 14.11
CA MET A 166 -38.81 -1.29 12.98
C MET A 166 -40.07 -1.57 12.14
N LYS A 167 -40.51 -2.84 12.05
CA LYS A 167 -41.67 -3.24 11.23
C LYS A 167 -42.99 -2.47 11.52
N PRO A 168 -43.46 -2.30 12.77
CA PRO A 168 -44.67 -1.50 13.06
C PRO A 168 -44.48 0.01 12.84
N LEU A 169 -43.25 0.49 12.65
CA LEU A 169 -42.92 1.90 12.48
C LEU A 169 -42.82 2.33 11.01
N ILE A 170 -42.98 1.41 10.04
CA ILE A 170 -42.79 1.70 8.62
C ILE A 170 -43.74 2.81 8.14
N VAL A 171 -43.18 3.79 7.42
CA VAL A 171 -43.90 4.93 6.83
C VAL A 171 -43.55 5.11 5.35
N LYS A 172 -44.44 5.78 4.60
CA LYS A 172 -44.23 6.04 3.17
C LYS A 172 -43.21 7.15 2.89
N GLN A 173 -43.16 8.16 3.75
CA GLN A 173 -42.30 9.33 3.58
C GLN A 173 -41.05 9.24 4.46
N PRO A 174 -39.89 9.74 4.00
CA PRO A 174 -38.68 9.81 4.81
C PRO A 174 -38.87 10.78 5.98
N PRO A 175 -38.41 10.43 7.20
CA PRO A 175 -38.48 11.34 8.36
C PRO A 175 -37.37 12.38 8.37
N PHE A 176 -36.37 12.26 7.49
CA PHE A 176 -35.21 13.15 7.42
C PHE A 176 -35.57 14.47 6.73
N SER A 177 -35.07 15.58 7.24
CA SER A 177 -35.19 16.89 6.62
C SER A 177 -34.34 17.02 5.35
N GLY A 178 -34.87 17.67 4.32
CA GLY A 178 -34.16 17.94 3.07
C GLY A 178 -34.33 16.83 2.03
N LYS A 179 -33.31 16.63 1.18
CA LYS A 179 -33.35 15.54 0.18
C LYS A 179 -33.15 14.19 0.88
N PRO A 180 -33.90 13.14 0.52
CA PRO A 180 -33.72 11.82 1.12
C PRO A 180 -32.29 11.31 0.88
N PRO A 181 -31.66 10.63 1.86
CA PRO A 181 -30.28 10.18 1.72
C PRO A 181 -30.14 9.17 0.57
N GLN A 182 -29.09 9.32 -0.24
CA GLN A 182 -28.74 8.33 -1.25
C GLN A 182 -28.21 7.07 -0.56
N THR A 183 -28.79 5.92 -0.89
CA THR A 183 -28.44 4.62 -0.32
C THR A 183 -28.07 3.65 -1.41
N ASN A 184 -27.08 2.79 -1.14
CA ASN A 184 -26.64 1.74 -2.07
C ASN A 184 -27.74 0.70 -2.38
N GLU A 185 -28.75 0.61 -1.52
CA GLU A 185 -29.88 -0.31 -1.60
C GLU A 185 -31.19 0.41 -1.30
N LYS A 186 -32.32 -0.18 -1.74
CA LYS A 186 -33.64 0.43 -1.58
C LYS A 186 -33.93 0.72 -0.09
N PRO A 187 -34.23 1.98 0.28
CA PRO A 187 -34.55 2.33 1.66
C PRO A 187 -36.02 2.03 2.00
N THR A 188 -36.26 1.66 3.25
CA THR A 188 -37.57 1.62 3.91
C THR A 188 -37.53 2.62 5.05
N TRP A 189 -38.47 3.56 5.08
CA TRP A 189 -38.53 4.62 6.10
C TRP A 189 -39.31 4.16 7.32
N VAL A 190 -38.90 4.62 8.51
CA VAL A 190 -39.61 4.35 9.77
C VAL A 190 -39.87 5.64 10.54
N LYS A 191 -40.90 5.63 11.40
CA LYS A 191 -41.11 6.72 12.37
C LYS A 191 -39.87 6.85 13.25
N PRO A 192 -39.39 8.08 13.52
CA PRO A 192 -38.20 8.33 14.31
C PRO A 192 -38.50 8.14 15.81
N GLN A 193 -38.64 6.87 16.21
CA GLN A 193 -39.06 6.46 17.57
C GLN A 193 -38.05 5.53 18.26
N LEU A 194 -37.02 5.05 17.56
CA LEU A 194 -36.00 4.18 18.12
C LEU A 194 -34.66 4.93 18.17
N VAL A 195 -34.06 5.01 19.36
CA VAL A 195 -32.71 5.54 19.56
C VAL A 195 -31.72 4.38 19.60
N ALA A 196 -30.59 4.54 18.91
CA ALA A 196 -29.45 3.65 18.95
C ALA A 196 -28.20 4.42 19.37
N GLU A 197 -27.30 3.75 20.06
CA GLU A 197 -25.95 4.23 20.30
C GLU A 197 -25.03 3.65 19.22
N VAL A 198 -24.26 4.52 18.58
CA VAL A 198 -23.25 4.13 17.57
C VAL A 198 -21.88 4.65 17.97
N LYS A 199 -20.83 3.91 17.61
CA LYS A 199 -19.46 4.44 17.59
C LYS A 199 -19.02 4.77 16.18
N PHE A 200 -18.21 5.80 16.03
CA PHE A 200 -17.73 6.29 14.73
C PHE A 200 -16.35 6.93 14.85
N THR A 201 -15.72 7.23 13.71
CA THR A 201 -14.35 7.77 13.67
C THR A 201 -14.32 9.29 13.77
N GLU A 202 -15.05 9.97 12.89
CA GLU A 202 -15.10 11.43 12.77
C GLU A 202 -16.45 11.87 12.17
N TRP A 203 -16.84 13.13 12.39
CA TRP A 203 -17.92 13.77 11.63
C TRP A 203 -17.33 14.40 10.37
N THR A 204 -17.97 14.26 9.21
CA THR A 204 -17.64 15.04 8.01
C THR A 204 -18.15 16.48 8.15
N HIS A 205 -17.63 17.37 7.30
CA HIS A 205 -18.15 18.74 7.18
C HIS A 205 -19.65 18.79 6.81
N GLU A 206 -20.14 17.78 6.09
CA GLU A 206 -21.55 17.61 5.68
C GLU A 206 -22.46 17.11 6.82
N GLY A 207 -21.93 16.94 8.04
CA GLY A 207 -22.71 16.47 9.19
C GLY A 207 -22.99 14.97 9.18
N VAL A 208 -22.16 14.16 8.51
CA VAL A 208 -22.33 12.70 8.42
C VAL A 208 -21.22 11.98 9.20
N MET A 209 -21.57 10.95 9.98
CA MET A 209 -20.61 10.13 10.70
C MET A 209 -19.82 9.22 9.76
N ARG A 210 -18.51 9.13 9.99
CA ARG A 210 -17.61 8.26 9.23
C ARG A 210 -17.39 6.92 9.91
N GLN A 211 -17.66 5.85 9.16
CA GLN A 211 -17.58 4.46 9.62
C GLN A 211 -18.37 4.19 10.91
N PRO A 212 -19.68 4.56 10.99
CA PRO A 212 -20.48 4.28 12.16
C PRO A 212 -20.75 2.77 12.30
N VAL A 213 -20.72 2.30 13.55
CA VAL A 213 -20.92 0.90 13.96
C VAL A 213 -21.88 0.88 15.13
N PHE A 214 -22.94 0.07 15.02
CA PHE A 214 -23.96 -0.07 16.05
C PHE A 214 -23.36 -0.66 17.33
N LEU A 215 -23.78 -0.12 18.48
CA LEU A 215 -23.45 -0.66 19.80
C LEU A 215 -24.68 -1.30 20.46
N ARG A 216 -25.74 -0.51 20.65
CA ARG A 216 -26.95 -0.93 21.38
C ARG A 216 -28.15 -0.03 21.04
N LEU A 217 -29.35 -0.48 21.39
CA LEU A 217 -30.53 0.39 21.49
C LEU A 217 -30.50 1.18 22.81
N ARG A 218 -31.12 2.36 22.79
CA ARG A 218 -31.33 3.25 23.94
C ARG A 218 -32.82 3.50 24.13
N ASN A 219 -33.49 2.53 24.73
CA ASN A 219 -34.93 2.63 25.06
C ASN A 219 -35.19 3.59 26.24
N ASP A 220 -34.12 4.09 26.85
CA ASP A 220 -34.05 5.02 27.98
C ASP A 220 -33.99 6.51 27.57
N VAL A 221 -33.94 6.81 26.27
CA VAL A 221 -33.76 8.17 25.72
C VAL A 221 -34.96 8.55 24.85
N ASP A 222 -35.52 9.76 25.02
CA ASP A 222 -36.51 10.30 24.08
C ASP A 222 -35.80 10.64 22.75
N PRO A 223 -36.26 10.10 21.60
CA PRO A 223 -35.70 10.44 20.29
C PRO A 223 -35.53 11.94 20.02
N LYS A 224 -36.36 12.81 20.59
CA LYS A 224 -36.29 14.27 20.35
C LYS A 224 -35.10 14.95 21.03
N ASP A 225 -34.60 14.38 22.13
CA ASP A 225 -33.47 14.92 22.90
C ASP A 225 -32.12 14.53 22.26
N VAL A 226 -32.15 13.68 21.22
CA VAL A 226 -30.97 13.14 20.54
C VAL A 226 -30.38 14.18 19.58
N HIS A 227 -29.57 15.07 20.13
CA HIS A 227 -28.82 16.10 19.41
C HIS A 227 -27.38 15.68 19.14
N ARG A 228 -26.69 16.38 18.22
CA ARG A 228 -25.26 16.17 17.96
C ARG A 228 -24.44 16.52 19.21
N GLU A 229 -23.67 15.56 19.71
CA GLU A 229 -22.86 15.73 20.91
C GLU A 229 -21.61 16.57 20.61
N GLU A 230 -21.57 17.80 21.12
CA GLU A 230 -20.35 18.60 21.19
C GLU A 230 -19.57 18.31 22.49
N ALA A 231 -18.25 18.24 22.39
CA ALA A 231 -17.37 17.85 23.50
C ALA A 231 -17.42 18.77 24.74
N ARG A 232 -18.07 19.94 24.67
CA ARG A 232 -18.27 20.85 25.80
C ARG A 232 -19.28 20.34 26.84
N ASN A 233 -20.19 19.44 26.48
CA ASN A 233 -21.24 18.97 27.40
C ASN A 233 -20.79 17.81 28.30
N ALA A 234 -19.88 16.95 27.83
CA ALA A 234 -19.37 15.79 28.59
C ALA A 234 -18.66 16.18 29.90
N ASP A 235 -18.04 17.36 29.96
CA ASP A 235 -17.32 17.83 31.16
C ASP A 235 -18.27 18.08 32.36
N ARG A 236 -19.54 18.47 32.12
CA ARG A 236 -20.52 18.73 33.18
C ARG A 236 -20.99 17.43 33.85
N GLU A 237 -21.20 16.37 33.07
CA GLU A 237 -21.64 15.07 33.58
C GLU A 237 -20.49 14.28 34.22
N ALA A 238 -19.30 14.33 33.63
CA ALA A 238 -18.10 13.72 34.21
C ALA A 238 -17.74 14.34 35.57
N ALA A 239 -17.90 15.66 35.73
CA ALA A 239 -17.67 16.35 37.01
C ALA A 239 -18.66 15.94 38.12
N ALA A 240 -19.88 15.52 37.77
CA ALA A 240 -20.84 14.98 38.72
C ALA A 240 -20.46 13.54 39.17
N ALA A 241 -20.05 12.69 38.23
CA ALA A 241 -19.66 11.31 38.52
C ALA A 241 -18.33 11.17 39.29
N ALA A 242 -17.40 12.13 39.14
CA ALA A 242 -16.06 12.08 39.73
C ALA A 242 -16.01 12.24 41.26
N LYS A 243 -17.08 12.75 41.91
CA LYS A 243 -17.08 13.01 43.36
C LYS A 243 -17.21 11.76 44.25
N THR A 244 -17.53 10.59 43.69
CA THR A 244 -18.05 9.45 44.47
C THR A 244 -17.08 8.28 44.65
N LYS A 245 -15.89 8.29 44.03
CA LYS A 245 -14.97 7.12 44.04
C LYS A 245 -13.49 7.46 44.22
N THR A 246 -13.10 7.77 45.45
CA THR A 246 -11.69 7.89 45.89
C THR A 246 -11.38 6.93 47.02
N ALA A 247 -10.84 5.74 46.72
CA ALA A 247 -10.08 4.89 47.66
C ALA A 247 -9.34 3.75 46.94
N SER A 248 -8.23 3.30 47.56
CA SER A 248 -7.42 2.08 47.34
C SER A 248 -6.57 1.88 46.05
N LYS A 249 -5.25 2.11 46.21
CA LYS A 249 -4.15 1.23 45.72
C LYS A 249 -4.01 0.03 46.71
N PRO A 250 -3.18 -1.04 46.49
CA PRO A 250 -1.98 -1.20 45.64
C PRO A 250 -2.02 -2.51 44.79
N LYS A 251 -0.98 -3.26 44.35
CA LYS A 251 0.51 -3.21 44.41
C LYS A 251 1.12 -3.94 43.17
N THR A 252 2.43 -4.22 43.18
CA THR A 252 3.26 -4.82 42.10
C THR A 252 3.68 -6.28 42.34
N ARG A 253 3.97 -7.04 41.27
CA ARG A 253 5.12 -8.00 41.23
C ARG A 253 5.55 -8.36 39.80
N ALA A 254 6.79 -8.82 39.65
CA ALA A 254 7.46 -9.11 38.37
C ALA A 254 8.16 -10.48 38.35
N ALA A 255 8.24 -11.09 37.16
CA ALA A 255 9.13 -12.16 36.67
C ALA A 255 8.64 -12.53 35.25
N GLY A 256 9.38 -13.12 34.31
CA GLY A 256 10.80 -13.50 34.22
C GLY A 256 11.10 -13.89 32.77
N ARG A 257 12.36 -13.84 32.32
CA ARG A 257 12.74 -13.93 30.90
C ARG A 257 13.19 -15.36 30.54
N SER A 258 12.86 -15.83 29.34
CA SER A 258 13.52 -16.99 28.70
C SER A 258 13.63 -16.76 27.20
N THR A 259 14.74 -17.19 26.60
CA THR A 259 15.09 -16.96 25.19
C THR A 259 15.59 -18.25 24.56
N SER A 260 15.05 -18.62 23.40
CA SER A 260 15.64 -19.63 22.52
C SER A 260 15.98 -19.03 21.15
N ARG A 261 17.07 -19.51 20.56
CA ARG A 261 17.71 -18.98 19.35
C ARG A 261 17.78 -20.10 18.32
N VAL A 262 17.28 -19.87 17.11
CA VAL A 262 17.36 -20.83 15.99
C VAL A 262 18.24 -20.24 14.88
N ALA A 263 19.12 -21.07 14.33
CA ALA A 263 20.10 -20.68 13.33
C ALA A 263 19.58 -20.87 11.89
N SER A 264 19.95 -19.96 11.00
CA SER A 264 19.69 -20.05 9.55
C SER A 264 20.87 -20.71 8.83
N LYS A 265 20.63 -21.79 8.08
CA LYS A 265 21.63 -22.40 7.18
C LYS A 265 21.66 -21.67 5.83
N THR A 266 22.86 -21.41 5.33
CA THR A 266 23.14 -20.87 3.99
C THR A 266 23.05 -21.99 2.94
N VAL A 267 22.65 -21.67 1.70
CA VAL A 267 22.66 -22.59 0.55
C VAL A 267 23.62 -22.07 -0.52
N ALA A 268 24.26 -23.00 -1.25
CA ALA A 268 25.39 -22.73 -2.13
C ALA A 268 25.02 -22.03 -3.45
N VAL A 269 25.94 -21.22 -3.95
CA VAL A 269 25.89 -20.59 -5.29
C VAL A 269 26.57 -21.51 -6.31
N ALA A 270 25.90 -21.80 -7.42
CA ALA A 270 26.45 -22.61 -8.50
C ALA A 270 27.55 -21.85 -9.29
N ARG A 271 28.48 -22.60 -9.90
CA ARG A 271 29.68 -22.05 -10.57
C ARG A 271 29.29 -21.23 -11.81
N ARG A 272 29.88 -20.04 -11.96
CA ARG A 272 29.81 -19.23 -13.20
C ARG A 272 30.43 -19.99 -14.38
N PRO A 273 29.84 -19.93 -15.60
CA PRO A 273 30.53 -20.30 -16.82
C PRO A 273 31.66 -19.30 -17.13
N THR A 274 32.64 -19.74 -17.91
CA THR A 274 33.83 -18.96 -18.29
C THR A 274 33.50 -17.80 -19.23
N ARG A 275 33.99 -16.60 -18.86
CA ARG A 275 33.88 -15.34 -19.59
C ARG A 275 34.66 -15.41 -20.91
N VAL A 276 33.96 -15.37 -22.04
CA VAL A 276 34.54 -15.11 -23.36
C VAL A 276 34.28 -13.65 -23.69
N GLU A 277 35.32 -12.82 -23.72
CA GLU A 277 35.19 -11.45 -24.23
C GLU A 277 35.19 -11.46 -25.76
N PRO A 278 34.28 -10.73 -26.42
CA PRO A 278 34.34 -10.56 -27.87
C PRO A 278 35.49 -9.62 -28.21
N VAL A 279 36.13 -9.85 -29.36
CA VAL A 279 37.08 -8.88 -29.91
C VAL A 279 36.26 -7.72 -30.48
N ALA A 280 36.81 -6.50 -30.49
CA ALA A 280 36.10 -5.31 -30.99
C ALA A 280 35.63 -5.43 -32.47
N SER A 281 36.22 -6.36 -33.22
CA SER A 281 35.85 -6.76 -34.59
C SER A 281 34.47 -7.42 -34.70
N ASP A 282 33.93 -7.97 -33.62
CA ASP A 282 32.80 -8.90 -33.68
C ASP A 282 31.45 -8.20 -33.46
N LEU A 283 31.47 -6.90 -33.13
CA LEU A 283 30.28 -6.09 -32.92
C LEU A 283 29.56 -5.78 -34.24
N PRO A 284 28.21 -5.79 -34.27
CA PRO A 284 27.45 -5.31 -35.42
C PRO A 284 27.75 -3.83 -35.69
N ASP A 285 27.99 -3.48 -36.95
CA ASP A 285 28.21 -2.09 -37.37
C ASP A 285 26.87 -1.33 -37.41
N THR A 286 26.36 -0.98 -36.23
CA THR A 286 25.15 -0.17 -36.08
C THR A 286 25.38 0.92 -35.02
N PRO A 287 24.77 2.11 -35.16
CA PRO A 287 24.87 3.17 -34.16
C PRO A 287 24.47 2.70 -32.75
N LEU A 288 23.47 1.81 -32.66
CA LEU A 288 23.00 1.22 -31.40
C LEU A 288 24.07 0.33 -30.75
N SER A 289 24.68 -0.60 -31.50
CA SER A 289 25.74 -1.48 -31.00
C SER A 289 26.97 -0.69 -30.55
N HIS A 290 27.38 0.33 -31.31
CA HIS A 290 28.49 1.21 -30.95
C HIS A 290 28.21 2.03 -29.68
N ALA A 291 26.99 2.59 -29.57
CA ALA A 291 26.56 3.33 -28.39
C ALA A 291 26.49 2.42 -27.15
N ALA A 292 25.88 1.24 -27.28
CA ALA A 292 25.76 0.25 -26.20
C ALA A 292 27.13 -0.24 -25.73
N ALA A 293 28.05 -0.55 -26.65
CA ALA A 293 29.43 -0.92 -26.30
C ALA A 293 30.19 0.23 -25.63
N LYS A 294 30.00 1.48 -26.08
CA LYS A 294 30.62 2.67 -25.46
C LYS A 294 30.15 2.88 -24.02
N ILE A 295 28.86 2.73 -23.76
CA ILE A 295 28.27 2.90 -22.42
C ILE A 295 28.61 1.70 -21.53
N GLY A 296 28.49 0.47 -22.03
CA GLY A 296 28.80 -0.75 -21.29
C GLY A 296 30.22 -0.77 -20.72
N ARG A 297 31.21 -0.27 -21.47
CA ARG A 297 32.60 -0.08 -20.99
C ARG A 297 32.72 0.77 -19.73
N THR A 298 31.75 1.62 -19.42
CA THR A 298 31.74 2.45 -18.19
C THR A 298 30.94 1.86 -17.03
N LEU A 299 30.15 0.80 -17.25
CA LEU A 299 29.16 0.29 -16.28
C LEU A 299 29.60 -0.95 -15.48
N GLY A 300 30.70 -1.61 -15.84
CA GLY A 300 31.23 -2.75 -15.08
C GLY A 300 31.55 -3.97 -15.96
N PRO A 301 31.31 -5.21 -15.48
CA PRO A 301 31.85 -6.43 -16.10
C PRO A 301 31.37 -6.64 -17.54
N SER A 302 32.19 -7.32 -18.34
CA SER A 302 32.05 -7.47 -19.80
C SER A 302 30.84 -8.29 -20.26
N ILE A 303 29.63 -7.80 -20.01
CA ILE A 303 28.46 -8.25 -20.74
C ILE A 303 28.63 -7.79 -22.18
N ARG A 304 28.75 -8.75 -23.10
CA ARG A 304 28.66 -8.48 -24.53
C ARG A 304 27.23 -8.43 -25.02
N GLY A 305 27.02 -7.67 -26.09
CA GLY A 305 25.81 -7.82 -26.90
C GLY A 305 25.91 -9.01 -27.84
N ALA A 306 24.90 -9.17 -28.69
CA ALA A 306 25.01 -10.04 -29.86
C ALA A 306 26.10 -9.52 -30.82
N THR A 307 26.85 -10.47 -31.38
CA THR A 307 27.83 -10.24 -32.45
C THR A 307 27.14 -10.07 -33.80
N ALA A 308 27.87 -9.56 -34.80
CA ALA A 308 27.38 -9.46 -36.17
C ALA A 308 26.96 -10.83 -36.74
N ALA A 309 27.70 -11.89 -36.40
CA ALA A 309 27.40 -13.26 -36.82
C ALA A 309 26.10 -13.79 -36.19
N GLU A 310 25.90 -13.57 -34.88
CA GLU A 310 24.68 -13.98 -34.18
C GLU A 310 23.45 -13.25 -34.72
N LEU A 311 23.54 -11.94 -35.02
CA LEU A 311 22.43 -11.20 -35.64
C LEU A 311 22.13 -11.69 -37.07
N LYS A 312 23.17 -11.97 -37.88
CA LYS A 312 22.97 -12.57 -39.21
C LYS A 312 22.30 -13.96 -39.12
N ALA A 313 22.60 -14.74 -38.08
CA ALA A 313 21.93 -16.01 -37.82
C ALA A 313 20.46 -15.82 -37.41
N LEU A 314 20.14 -14.82 -36.59
CA LEU A 314 18.74 -14.45 -36.27
C LEU A 314 17.93 -14.09 -37.52
N ASP A 315 18.57 -13.42 -38.48
CA ASP A 315 17.93 -12.98 -39.72
C ASP A 315 17.71 -14.12 -40.72
N ALA A 316 18.55 -15.15 -40.69
CA ALA A 316 18.40 -16.34 -41.51
C ALA A 316 17.27 -17.29 -41.04
N ILE A 317 16.78 -17.15 -39.80
CA ILE A 317 15.64 -17.93 -39.30
C ILE A 317 14.35 -17.38 -39.94
N HIS A 318 13.46 -18.26 -40.39
CA HIS A 318 12.13 -17.89 -40.88
C HIS A 318 11.20 -17.50 -39.70
N LYS A 319 10.08 -18.20 -39.48
CA LYS A 319 9.10 -17.85 -38.44
C LYS A 319 9.47 -18.37 -37.06
N GLU A 320 10.22 -19.47 -37.02
CA GLU A 320 10.53 -20.27 -35.85
C GLU A 320 11.81 -21.08 -36.10
N GLY A 321 12.57 -21.38 -35.05
CA GLY A 321 13.82 -22.13 -35.15
C GLY A 321 14.75 -21.96 -33.94
N HIS A 322 15.81 -22.75 -33.89
CA HIS A 322 16.84 -22.65 -32.87
C HIS A 322 17.89 -21.59 -33.25
N TRP A 323 18.26 -20.75 -32.28
CA TRP A 323 19.26 -19.70 -32.44
C TRP A 323 20.35 -19.82 -31.37
N GLU A 324 21.61 -19.79 -31.81
CA GLU A 324 22.77 -19.75 -30.92
C GLU A 324 23.12 -18.30 -30.58
N ILE A 325 23.05 -17.95 -29.30
CA ILE A 325 23.34 -16.61 -28.78
C ILE A 325 24.01 -16.72 -27.42
N GLY A 326 25.16 -16.08 -27.23
CA GLY A 326 25.87 -16.08 -25.93
C GLY A 326 26.40 -17.44 -25.49
N GLY A 327 26.49 -18.43 -26.39
CA GLY A 327 26.80 -19.82 -26.06
C GLY A 327 25.61 -20.63 -25.54
N ARG A 328 24.37 -20.19 -25.82
CA ARG A 328 23.12 -20.90 -25.55
C ARG A 328 22.28 -21.06 -26.82
N THR A 329 21.69 -22.23 -26.96
CA THR A 329 20.55 -22.46 -27.87
C THR A 329 19.27 -21.87 -27.26
N VAL A 330 18.61 -20.98 -28.00
CA VAL A 330 17.26 -20.47 -27.68
C VAL A 330 16.31 -20.88 -28.78
N HIS A 331 15.18 -21.51 -28.45
CA HIS A 331 14.13 -21.81 -29.42
C HIS A 331 13.23 -20.57 -29.60
N LEU A 332 13.26 -19.98 -30.79
CA LEU A 332 12.53 -18.76 -31.15
C LEU A 332 11.24 -19.12 -31.88
N THR A 333 10.13 -18.45 -31.60
CA THR A 333 8.83 -18.73 -32.24
C THR A 333 8.09 -17.45 -32.61
N ASN A 334 7.30 -17.49 -33.67
CA ASN A 334 6.48 -16.36 -34.13
C ASN A 334 7.28 -15.06 -34.33
N LEU A 335 8.48 -15.15 -34.95
CA LEU A 335 9.41 -14.04 -35.11
C LEU A 335 8.80 -12.84 -35.85
N ASP A 336 7.98 -13.11 -36.86
CA ASP A 336 7.36 -12.07 -37.71
C ASP A 336 6.10 -11.44 -37.07
N LYS A 337 5.73 -11.82 -35.84
CA LYS A 337 4.56 -11.24 -35.15
C LYS A 337 4.84 -9.79 -34.77
N LEU A 338 4.02 -8.86 -35.25
CA LEU A 338 4.08 -7.46 -34.85
C LEU A 338 3.73 -7.31 -33.36
N LEU A 339 4.62 -6.64 -32.62
CA LEU A 339 4.40 -6.28 -31.21
C LEU A 339 4.09 -4.78 -31.07
N PHE A 340 4.64 -3.95 -31.97
CA PHE A 340 4.39 -2.51 -32.07
C PHE A 340 3.87 -2.23 -33.50
N PRO A 341 2.55 -2.33 -33.73
CA PRO A 341 2.00 -2.33 -35.08
C PRO A 341 2.11 -0.98 -35.82
N GLU A 342 2.11 0.14 -35.09
CA GLU A 342 2.27 1.49 -35.63
C GLU A 342 3.66 1.67 -36.27
N ASP A 343 4.71 1.34 -35.51
CA ASP A 343 6.11 1.43 -35.94
C ASP A 343 6.54 0.22 -36.79
N LYS A 344 5.67 -0.79 -36.90
CA LYS A 344 5.86 -2.06 -37.63
C LYS A 344 7.00 -2.93 -37.07
N TYR A 345 7.33 -2.80 -35.77
CA TYR A 345 8.31 -3.67 -35.14
C TYR A 345 7.74 -5.03 -34.76
N SER A 346 8.43 -6.07 -35.21
CA SER A 346 8.15 -7.48 -34.94
C SER A 346 8.80 -7.96 -33.64
N LYS A 347 8.45 -9.18 -33.23
CA LYS A 347 9.14 -9.90 -32.16
C LYS A 347 10.63 -10.08 -32.47
N ARG A 348 11.01 -10.34 -33.74
CA ARG A 348 12.41 -10.41 -34.18
C ARG A 348 13.15 -9.10 -33.88
N ASP A 349 12.51 -7.95 -34.12
CA ASP A 349 13.10 -6.64 -33.87
C ASP A 349 13.27 -6.37 -32.37
N LEU A 350 12.30 -6.79 -31.53
CA LEU A 350 12.44 -6.72 -30.08
C LEU A 350 13.60 -7.58 -29.56
N ILE A 351 13.71 -8.83 -30.05
CA ILE A 351 14.82 -9.74 -29.72
C ILE A 351 16.15 -9.09 -30.11
N ARG A 352 16.27 -8.63 -31.37
CA ARG A 352 17.45 -7.95 -31.92
C ARG A 352 17.84 -6.75 -31.05
N TYR A 353 16.87 -5.88 -30.73
CA TYR A 353 17.09 -4.68 -29.94
C TYR A 353 17.69 -5.02 -28.56
N TYR A 354 17.03 -5.89 -27.78
CA TYR A 354 17.52 -6.24 -26.43
C TYR A 354 18.89 -6.89 -26.44
N VAL A 355 19.21 -7.77 -27.40
CA VAL A 355 20.55 -8.38 -27.45
C VAL A 355 21.63 -7.37 -27.88
N GLN A 356 21.29 -6.33 -28.63
CA GLN A 356 22.22 -5.24 -28.97
C GLN A 356 22.47 -4.30 -27.77
N VAL A 357 21.42 -3.97 -26.99
CA VAL A 357 21.55 -3.12 -25.80
C VAL A 357 21.94 -3.87 -24.51
N ALA A 358 22.13 -5.18 -24.57
CA ALA A 358 22.53 -6.02 -23.42
C ALA A 358 23.74 -5.48 -22.61
N PRO A 359 24.81 -4.91 -23.20
CA PRO A 359 25.93 -4.30 -22.44
C PRO A 359 25.51 -3.14 -21.54
N VAL A 360 24.38 -2.49 -21.84
CA VAL A 360 23.80 -1.40 -21.05
C VAL A 360 22.73 -1.93 -20.12
N MET A 361 21.80 -2.76 -20.61
CA MET A 361 20.70 -3.29 -19.80
C MET A 361 21.20 -4.17 -18.65
N ILE A 362 21.98 -5.22 -18.94
CA ILE A 362 22.27 -6.27 -17.95
C ILE A 362 22.98 -5.72 -16.68
N PRO A 363 23.93 -4.76 -16.74
CA PRO A 363 24.45 -4.13 -15.51
C PRO A 363 23.40 -3.58 -14.53
N TYR A 364 22.25 -3.09 -15.03
CA TYR A 364 21.15 -2.64 -14.17
C TYR A 364 20.30 -3.81 -13.62
N TYR A 365 20.09 -4.88 -14.40
CA TYR A 365 19.32 -6.07 -14.00
C TYR A 365 20.12 -7.12 -13.22
N SER A 366 21.45 -7.10 -13.29
CA SER A 366 22.31 -8.16 -12.75
C SER A 366 22.15 -8.29 -11.24
N HIS A 367 21.97 -9.53 -10.81
CA HIS A 367 21.62 -9.94 -9.44
C HIS A 367 20.27 -9.42 -8.94
N ARG A 368 19.36 -8.97 -9.81
CA ARG A 368 18.02 -8.50 -9.42
C ARG A 368 16.92 -9.49 -9.84
N PRO A 369 16.13 -10.00 -8.87
CA PRO A 369 14.94 -10.78 -9.14
C PRO A 369 13.97 -10.05 -10.09
N LEU A 370 13.58 -10.69 -11.19
CA LEU A 370 12.74 -10.10 -12.24
C LEU A 370 11.26 -10.47 -12.10
N SER A 371 10.38 -9.48 -12.01
CA SER A 371 8.96 -9.66 -12.38
C SER A 371 8.78 -9.31 -13.86
N MET A 372 8.08 -10.15 -14.60
CA MET A 372 7.89 -10.04 -16.05
C MET A 372 6.45 -9.65 -16.37
N ASN A 373 6.25 -8.87 -17.43
CA ASN A 373 4.94 -8.61 -18.02
C ASN A 373 4.97 -9.00 -19.53
N PRO A 374 4.60 -10.24 -19.91
CA PRO A 374 4.46 -10.61 -21.31
C PRO A 374 3.29 -9.89 -21.98
N HIS A 375 3.51 -9.43 -23.21
CA HIS A 375 2.52 -8.86 -24.13
C HIS A 375 2.39 -9.79 -25.35
N PRO A 376 1.78 -10.98 -25.23
CA PRO A 376 1.78 -12.00 -26.27
C PRO A 376 1.21 -11.52 -27.60
N ASP A 377 0.26 -10.57 -27.56
CA ASP A 377 -0.46 -10.00 -28.71
C ASP A 377 -0.06 -8.54 -29.01
N GLY A 378 1.13 -8.12 -28.57
CA GLY A 378 1.64 -6.75 -28.74
C GLY A 378 1.08 -5.74 -27.75
N ILE A 379 1.48 -4.47 -27.88
CA ILE A 379 1.24 -3.41 -26.88
C ILE A 379 -0.24 -3.09 -26.62
N HIS A 380 -1.12 -3.34 -27.60
CA HIS A 380 -2.58 -3.17 -27.45
C HIS A 380 -3.29 -4.46 -26.99
N GLY A 381 -2.55 -5.56 -26.92
CA GLY A 381 -3.03 -6.85 -26.46
C GLY A 381 -3.17 -6.92 -24.93
N LYS A 382 -3.70 -8.03 -24.43
CA LYS A 382 -3.73 -8.29 -22.98
C LYS A 382 -2.35 -8.72 -22.51
N SER A 383 -1.79 -7.99 -21.55
CA SER A 383 -0.60 -8.40 -20.79
C SER A 383 -0.98 -9.05 -19.45
N TYR A 384 -0.01 -9.72 -18.81
CA TYR A 384 -0.21 -10.41 -17.54
C TYR A 384 1.08 -10.52 -16.72
N TRP A 385 0.97 -10.54 -15.40
CA TRP A 385 2.15 -10.55 -14.53
C TRP A 385 2.65 -11.96 -14.21
N VAL A 386 3.93 -12.22 -14.49
CA VAL A 386 4.63 -13.47 -14.14
C VAL A 386 5.78 -13.15 -13.18
N LYS A 387 5.79 -13.83 -12.02
CA LYS A 387 6.82 -13.65 -10.97
C LYS A 387 7.61 -14.92 -10.66
N ASP A 388 7.02 -16.06 -10.96
CA ASP A 388 7.65 -17.37 -10.81
C ASP A 388 8.26 -17.77 -12.16
N LYS A 389 9.39 -18.47 -12.15
CA LYS A 389 10.00 -19.02 -13.37
C LYS A 389 9.03 -20.05 -13.95
N PRO A 390 8.56 -19.89 -15.19
CA PRO A 390 7.69 -20.89 -15.82
C PRO A 390 8.41 -22.22 -15.99
N ASP A 391 7.70 -23.34 -15.88
CA ASP A 391 8.27 -24.69 -15.98
C ASP A 391 8.97 -24.97 -17.34
N TYR A 392 8.59 -24.24 -18.39
CA TYR A 392 9.21 -24.30 -19.72
C TYR A 392 10.47 -23.41 -19.88
N ALA A 393 10.86 -22.66 -18.85
CA ALA A 393 12.02 -21.79 -18.91
C ALA A 393 13.32 -22.61 -18.71
N PRO A 394 14.30 -22.52 -19.63
CA PRO A 394 15.49 -23.37 -19.61
C PRO A 394 16.23 -23.40 -18.27
N ASP A 395 16.74 -24.56 -17.89
CA ASP A 395 17.47 -24.77 -16.63
C ASP A 395 18.69 -23.86 -16.47
N TRP A 396 19.32 -23.48 -17.58
CA TRP A 396 20.47 -22.57 -17.57
C TRP A 396 20.13 -21.12 -17.18
N ILE A 397 18.85 -20.71 -17.22
CA ILE A 397 18.44 -19.38 -16.73
C ILE A 397 18.52 -19.38 -15.19
N PRO A 398 19.42 -18.56 -14.60
CA PRO A 398 19.62 -18.52 -13.15
C PRO A 398 18.40 -17.95 -12.43
N THR A 399 18.16 -18.45 -11.23
CA THR A 399 17.02 -18.05 -10.39
C THR A 399 17.42 -17.64 -8.99
N PHE A 400 16.54 -16.84 -8.38
CA PHE A 400 16.54 -16.52 -6.97
C PHE A 400 15.28 -17.06 -6.30
N ARG A 401 15.44 -18.08 -5.45
CA ARG A 401 14.34 -18.68 -4.67
C ARG A 401 14.06 -17.87 -3.41
N TYR A 402 12.85 -17.32 -3.27
CA TYR A 402 12.45 -16.50 -2.11
C TYR A 402 10.98 -16.72 -1.73
N LYS A 403 10.61 -16.39 -0.49
CA LYS A 403 9.24 -16.54 0.03
C LYS A 403 8.62 -15.17 0.28
N ASP A 404 7.75 -14.76 -0.64
CA ASP A 404 6.92 -13.55 -0.44
C ASP A 404 5.64 -13.85 0.35
N GLN A 405 4.79 -12.84 0.52
CA GLN A 405 3.52 -12.94 1.24
C GLN A 405 2.52 -13.95 0.64
N LYS A 406 2.68 -14.30 -0.64
CA LYS A 406 1.81 -15.24 -1.38
C LYS A 406 2.42 -16.65 -1.51
N GLY A 407 3.71 -16.83 -1.24
CA GLY A 407 4.36 -18.15 -1.27
C GLY A 407 5.83 -18.11 -1.67
N LEU A 408 6.43 -19.31 -1.71
CA LEU A 408 7.77 -19.53 -2.27
C LEU A 408 7.68 -19.45 -3.81
N LYS A 409 8.64 -18.78 -4.46
CA LYS A 409 8.78 -18.68 -5.92
C LYS A 409 10.25 -18.60 -6.32
N ASP A 410 10.53 -18.85 -7.59
CA ASP A 410 11.82 -18.65 -8.24
C ASP A 410 11.76 -17.49 -9.21
N TRP A 411 12.35 -16.36 -8.86
CA TRP A 411 12.47 -15.24 -9.79
C TRP A 411 13.62 -15.47 -10.76
N ILE A 412 13.44 -15.15 -12.03
CA ILE A 412 14.51 -15.13 -13.03
C ILE A 412 15.51 -14.01 -12.71
N LEU A 413 16.80 -14.28 -12.95
CA LEU A 413 17.88 -13.29 -12.93
C LEU A 413 18.42 -13.09 -14.36
N ILE A 414 18.57 -11.84 -14.79
CA ILE A 414 19.16 -11.51 -16.09
C ILE A 414 20.67 -11.32 -15.90
N GLU A 415 21.46 -12.34 -16.24
CA GLU A 415 22.92 -12.35 -16.06
C GLU A 415 23.69 -12.52 -17.39
N GLU A 416 23.01 -12.93 -18.47
CA GLU A 416 23.61 -13.19 -19.79
C GLU A 416 22.67 -12.81 -20.94
N VAL A 417 23.25 -12.50 -22.11
CA VAL A 417 22.51 -11.99 -23.30
C VAL A 417 21.45 -12.98 -23.81
N ALA A 418 21.67 -14.28 -23.65
CA ALA A 418 20.70 -15.32 -23.98
C ALA A 418 19.41 -15.23 -23.16
N THR A 419 19.47 -14.77 -21.90
CA THR A 419 18.28 -14.56 -21.07
C THR A 419 17.41 -13.44 -21.65
N LEU A 420 18.00 -12.35 -22.16
CA LEU A 420 17.26 -11.28 -22.82
C LEU A 420 16.61 -11.76 -24.13
N ALA A 421 17.31 -12.57 -24.92
CA ALA A 421 16.76 -13.19 -26.12
C ALA A 421 15.54 -14.07 -25.81
N TRP A 422 15.63 -14.90 -24.77
CA TRP A 422 14.53 -15.76 -24.31
C TRP A 422 13.32 -14.92 -23.81
N LEU A 423 13.57 -13.88 -23.02
CA LEU A 423 12.53 -12.97 -22.53
C LEU A 423 11.79 -12.25 -23.67
N ALA A 424 12.51 -11.67 -24.63
CA ALA A 424 11.92 -11.03 -25.81
C ALA A 424 11.13 -12.03 -26.67
N ASN A 425 11.60 -13.27 -26.79
CA ASN A 425 10.89 -14.31 -27.52
C ASN A 425 9.52 -14.67 -26.89
N HIS A 426 9.42 -14.59 -25.55
CA HIS A 426 8.14 -14.68 -24.82
C HIS A 426 7.36 -13.36 -24.76
N ALA A 427 7.76 -12.37 -25.57
CA ALA A 427 7.16 -11.04 -25.64
C ALA A 427 7.12 -10.31 -24.28
N VAL A 428 8.11 -10.52 -23.42
CA VAL A 428 8.31 -9.71 -22.20
C VAL A 428 8.81 -8.33 -22.63
N ILE A 429 7.87 -7.40 -22.84
CA ILE A 429 8.17 -6.00 -23.18
C ILE A 429 8.52 -5.22 -21.90
N ASP A 430 7.78 -5.44 -20.81
CA ASP A 430 8.08 -4.77 -19.53
C ASP A 430 8.83 -5.71 -18.58
N MET A 431 9.99 -5.25 -18.13
CA MET A 431 10.88 -5.94 -17.20
C MET A 431 10.98 -5.14 -15.91
N HIS A 432 10.54 -5.72 -14.80
CA HIS A 432 10.49 -5.06 -13.49
C HIS A 432 11.45 -5.75 -12.51
N PRO A 433 12.72 -5.33 -12.45
CA PRO A 433 13.67 -5.86 -11.49
C PRO A 433 13.37 -5.32 -10.09
N TRP A 434 13.68 -6.10 -9.07
CA TRP A 434 13.59 -5.64 -7.69
C TRP A 434 14.52 -4.45 -7.43
N TYR A 435 14.09 -3.57 -6.52
CA TYR A 435 14.89 -2.42 -6.09
C TYR A 435 16.13 -2.81 -5.25
N SER A 436 16.21 -4.09 -4.86
CA SER A 436 17.30 -4.75 -4.15
C SER A 436 18.00 -5.81 -5.01
N ARG A 437 19.07 -6.42 -4.49
CA ARG A 437 19.78 -7.53 -5.12
C ARG A 437 19.56 -8.84 -4.37
N ALA A 438 19.73 -9.97 -5.04
CA ALA A 438 19.48 -11.32 -4.53
C ALA A 438 20.34 -11.70 -3.30
N ASP A 439 21.54 -11.10 -3.14
CA ASP A 439 22.38 -11.28 -1.95
C ASP A 439 21.83 -10.53 -0.72
N LYS A 440 21.13 -9.42 -0.95
CA LYS A 440 20.55 -8.53 0.07
C LYS A 440 19.11 -8.17 -0.32
N PRO A 441 18.18 -9.15 -0.43
CA PRO A 441 16.86 -8.97 -1.04
C PRO A 441 15.98 -7.94 -0.32
N GLU A 442 16.25 -7.69 0.96
CA GLU A 442 15.54 -6.68 1.72
C GLU A 442 16.10 -5.27 1.51
N TYR A 443 17.35 -5.11 1.07
CA TYR A 443 18.10 -3.84 1.01
C TYR A 443 18.06 -3.26 -0.41
N PRO A 444 17.17 -2.30 -0.71
CA PRO A 444 17.23 -1.62 -1.98
C PRO A 444 18.48 -0.75 -2.09
N ASP A 445 19.15 -0.81 -3.24
CA ASP A 445 20.30 0.02 -3.62
C ASP A 445 19.95 1.06 -4.70
N TRP A 446 18.68 1.11 -5.12
CA TRP A 446 18.10 2.17 -5.95
C TRP A 446 16.64 2.43 -5.53
N SER A 447 16.12 3.60 -5.91
CA SER A 447 14.71 3.98 -5.74
C SER A 447 14.22 4.60 -7.04
N VAL A 448 13.00 4.25 -7.44
CA VAL A 448 12.32 4.87 -8.58
C VAL A 448 11.24 5.80 -8.01
N VAL A 449 11.22 7.03 -8.48
CA VAL A 449 10.12 7.97 -8.23
C VAL A 449 9.36 8.08 -9.53
N ASP A 450 8.15 7.53 -9.55
CA ASP A 450 7.27 7.68 -10.70
C ASP A 450 6.73 9.11 -10.73
N LEU A 451 6.68 9.68 -11.94
CA LEU A 451 6.20 11.05 -12.15
C LEU A 451 4.93 10.97 -12.99
N ASP A 452 3.80 10.89 -12.30
CA ASP A 452 2.45 10.96 -12.87
C ASP A 452 2.02 12.42 -13.08
N PRO A 453 2.22 13.05 -14.26
CA PRO A 453 1.72 14.39 -14.52
C PRO A 453 0.19 14.43 -14.45
N ALA A 454 -0.34 15.36 -13.66
CA ALA A 454 -1.77 15.67 -13.67
C ALA A 454 -2.20 16.26 -15.02
N GLU A 455 -3.49 16.20 -15.33
CA GLU A 455 -4.08 16.80 -16.53
C GLU A 455 -3.68 18.29 -16.66
N GLY A 456 -3.15 18.66 -17.83
CA GLY A 456 -2.63 20.00 -18.10
C GLY A 456 -1.13 20.21 -17.80
N ALA A 457 -0.46 19.29 -17.09
CA ALA A 457 1.00 19.37 -16.92
C ALA A 457 1.75 19.01 -18.21
N THR A 458 2.80 19.76 -18.53
CA THR A 458 3.58 19.58 -19.76
C THR A 458 4.82 18.71 -19.51
N PHE A 459 5.42 18.18 -20.58
CA PHE A 459 6.69 17.47 -20.47
C PHE A 459 7.84 18.35 -19.92
N LYS A 460 7.75 19.68 -20.06
CA LYS A 460 8.71 20.61 -19.43
C LYS A 460 8.58 20.61 -17.91
N ASP A 461 7.36 20.48 -17.39
CA ASP A 461 7.09 20.39 -15.95
C ASP A 461 7.61 19.08 -15.38
N VAL A 462 7.42 17.96 -16.11
CA VAL A 462 8.02 16.65 -15.76
C VAL A 462 9.55 16.76 -15.69
N ILE A 463 10.20 17.41 -16.68
CA ILE A 463 11.66 17.66 -16.66
C ILE A 463 12.06 18.53 -15.46
N ALA A 464 11.27 19.55 -15.12
CA ALA A 464 11.54 20.43 -13.98
C ALA A 464 11.49 19.66 -12.66
N VAL A 465 10.43 18.85 -12.44
CA VAL A 465 10.30 18.00 -11.25
C VAL A 465 11.41 16.94 -11.19
N ALA A 466 11.72 16.27 -12.30
CA ALA A 466 12.79 15.28 -12.37
C ALA A 466 14.18 15.84 -12.01
N LYS A 467 14.42 17.14 -12.23
CA LYS A 467 15.65 17.83 -11.80
C LYS A 467 15.68 18.17 -10.30
N VAL A 468 14.52 18.30 -9.65
CA VAL A 468 14.40 18.58 -8.20
C VAL A 468 14.49 17.31 -7.37
N VAL A 469 14.06 16.17 -7.92
CA VAL A 469 14.08 14.83 -7.26
C VAL A 469 15.49 14.19 -7.27
N LYS A 470 16.50 14.86 -7.84
CA LYS A 470 17.78 14.28 -8.25
C LYS A 470 18.88 14.34 -7.18
#